data_AF-A0A7C1BNX9-F1
#
_entry.id   AF-A0A7C1BNX9-F1
#
_cell.length_a   1.000
_cell.length_b   1.000
_cell.length_c   1.000
_cell.angle_alpha   90.00
_cell.angle_beta   90.00
_cell.angle_gamma   90.00
#
_symmetry.space_group_name_H-M   'P 1'
#
loop_
_entity.id
_entity.type
_entity.pdbx_description
1 polymer ?
#
loop_
_entity_poly.entity_id
_entity_poly.type
_entity_poly.pdbx_seq_one_letter_code
_entity_poly.pdbx_strand_id
1 'polypeptide(L)'
;MSLTKLNARLMEKKVEEDVSLALRDLRDIVSKVADGYLNVDASKIAATPALKPIADGFQRMLRNTKDVIRTIKDANSKVATSADTLGSMSEEVSNSVQQIAQAVQGVAEGAQNTSQRVNQLNALTDELTRSLMEMREESETMGKAMEDLVMLGGQGVEKGAQAQKDLDKLTETIKNLMEMVAGLSEASKNIGSIITEIKDIADQTSLLALNAAIEAARAGDAGRGFAVVADEIRKLADNSRKSAVSIGDVITNITTQVDETIRRMQEMEKAANQSREATNVSIESLNKIVDGINQLSNRVQDIVRRIEEQVKKNEPMKEALTELASIAEENSSAAEEVSSASQELASGAEEMASAAQELRALVADTENAINRFKL
;
A
#
# COMPACT_ATOMS: atom_id res chain seq x y z
N MET A 1 136.53 41.63 16.48
CA MET A 1 135.26 41.25 15.83
C MET A 1 134.15 41.38 16.88
N SER A 2 133.20 42.31 16.69
CA SER A 2 132.53 43.03 17.80
C SER A 2 131.45 42.25 18.58
N LEU A 3 131.27 42.62 19.86
CA LEU A 3 130.17 42.22 20.75
C LEU A 3 128.78 42.34 20.09
N THR A 4 128.63 43.23 19.11
CA THR A 4 127.42 43.40 18.31
C THR A 4 127.06 42.14 17.49
N LYS A 5 128.04 41.42 16.94
CA LYS A 5 127.79 40.16 16.20
C LYS A 5 127.48 38.98 17.13
N LEU A 6 127.99 38.99 18.36
CA LEU A 6 127.71 37.95 19.36
C LEU A 6 126.32 38.14 20.00
N ASN A 7 125.94 39.39 20.33
CA ASN A 7 124.60 39.72 20.79
C ASN A 7 123.53 39.50 19.70
N ALA A 8 123.85 39.79 18.43
CA ALA A 8 122.97 39.44 17.32
C ALA A 8 122.74 37.92 17.23
N ARG A 9 123.80 37.09 17.32
CA ARG A 9 123.68 35.63 17.34
C ARG A 9 122.95 35.07 18.57
N LEU A 10 123.12 35.68 19.75
CA LEU A 10 122.40 35.28 20.98
C LEU A 10 120.91 35.65 20.91
N MET A 11 120.57 36.82 20.34
CA MET A 11 119.18 37.19 20.08
C MET A 11 118.56 36.31 18.98
N GLU A 12 119.29 36.00 17.91
CA GLU A 12 118.85 35.12 16.84
C GLU A 12 118.59 33.70 17.35
N LYS A 13 119.49 33.15 18.18
CA LYS A 13 119.31 31.84 18.83
C LYS A 13 118.16 31.82 19.85
N LYS A 14 117.94 32.90 20.60
CA LYS A 14 116.80 33.02 21.53
C LYS A 14 115.46 33.12 20.78
N VAL A 15 115.42 33.87 19.68
CA VAL A 15 114.26 33.92 18.77
C VAL A 15 114.01 32.54 18.15
N GLU A 16 115.06 31.81 17.79
CA GLU A 16 114.96 30.43 17.25
C GLU A 16 114.44 29.43 18.30
N GLU A 17 114.89 29.53 19.55
CA GLU A 17 114.38 28.73 20.69
C GLU A 17 112.92 29.07 21.03
N ASP A 18 112.55 30.35 21.09
CA ASP A 18 111.18 30.81 21.36
C ASP A 18 110.21 30.39 20.23
N VAL A 19 110.64 30.48 18.96
CA VAL A 19 109.88 29.99 17.80
C VAL A 19 109.76 28.47 17.82
N SER A 20 110.81 27.74 18.18
CA SER A 20 110.78 26.27 18.29
C SER A 20 109.80 25.78 19.37
N LEU A 21 109.80 26.43 20.54
CA LEU A 21 108.85 26.16 21.63
C LEU A 21 107.41 26.46 21.21
N ALA A 22 107.17 27.62 20.60
CA ALA A 22 105.84 28.00 20.11
C ALA A 22 105.33 27.08 18.98
N LEU A 23 106.21 26.56 18.13
CA LEU A 23 105.85 25.55 17.12
C LEU A 23 105.50 24.19 17.73
N ARG A 24 106.18 23.80 18.82
CA ARG A 24 105.83 22.60 19.58
C ARG A 24 104.48 22.72 20.27
N ASP A 25 104.21 23.88 20.88
CA ASP A 25 102.91 24.19 21.49
C ASP A 25 101.80 24.21 20.43
N LEU A 26 102.05 24.81 19.26
CA LEU A 26 101.12 24.78 18.13
C LEU A 26 100.86 23.35 17.66
N ARG A 27 101.90 22.50 17.53
CA ARG A 27 101.74 21.08 17.16
C ARG A 27 100.86 20.35 18.18
N ASP A 28 101.09 20.55 19.47
CA ASP A 28 100.35 19.86 20.52
C ASP A 28 98.89 20.37 20.59
N ILE A 29 98.65 21.66 20.34
CA ILE A 29 97.31 22.25 20.21
C ILE A 29 96.58 21.71 18.97
N VAL A 30 97.26 21.65 17.82
CA VAL A 30 96.71 21.07 16.57
C VAL A 30 96.37 19.59 16.77
N SER A 31 97.19 18.83 17.48
CA SER A 31 96.89 17.44 17.83
C SER A 31 95.62 17.32 18.66
N LYS A 32 95.46 18.16 19.70
CA LYS A 32 94.23 18.19 20.52
C LYS A 32 93.00 18.53 19.69
N VAL A 33 93.12 19.48 18.76
CA VAL A 33 92.02 19.87 17.85
C VAL A 33 91.70 18.76 16.86
N ALA A 34 92.70 18.05 16.36
CA ALA A 34 92.52 16.86 15.52
C ALA A 34 91.81 15.71 16.27
N ASP A 35 92.06 15.58 17.57
CA ASP A 35 91.35 14.64 18.46
C ASP A 35 89.94 15.13 18.86
N GLY A 36 89.51 16.28 18.34
CA GLY A 36 88.17 16.85 18.54
C GLY A 36 88.04 17.83 19.71
N TYR A 37 89.12 18.14 20.46
CA TYR A 37 89.08 19.15 21.51
C TYR A 37 89.18 20.55 20.91
N LEU A 38 88.04 21.24 20.77
CA LEU A 38 87.98 22.58 20.19
C LEU A 38 88.14 23.68 21.25
N ASN A 39 88.06 23.34 22.53
CA ASN A 39 88.29 24.26 23.65
C ASN A 39 89.78 24.39 24.03
N VAL A 40 90.61 24.71 23.05
CA VAL A 40 92.05 24.91 23.22
C VAL A 40 92.41 26.40 23.21
N ASP A 41 93.43 26.77 23.98
CA ASP A 41 93.91 28.16 24.08
C ASP A 41 95.18 28.35 23.24
N ALA A 42 95.06 29.09 22.14
CA ALA A 42 96.16 29.43 21.23
C ALA A 42 96.91 30.72 21.62
N SER A 43 96.52 31.39 22.71
CA SER A 43 97.09 32.68 23.13
C SER A 43 98.60 32.63 23.40
N LYS A 44 99.10 31.47 23.87
CA LYS A 44 100.54 31.24 24.12
C LYS A 44 101.39 31.30 22.85
N ILE A 45 100.83 30.93 21.69
CA ILE A 45 101.52 30.98 20.39
C ILE A 45 101.63 32.43 19.90
N ALA A 46 100.61 33.25 20.19
CA ALA A 46 100.57 34.66 19.84
C ALA A 46 101.60 35.53 20.61
N ALA A 47 102.17 35.00 21.69
CA ALA A 47 103.25 35.64 22.45
C ALA A 47 104.56 35.76 21.64
N THR A 48 104.74 34.94 20.59
CA THR A 48 105.86 35.04 19.66
C THR A 48 105.45 35.90 18.45
N PRO A 49 106.00 37.13 18.27
CA PRO A 49 105.52 38.08 17.26
C PRO A 49 105.51 37.53 15.82
N ALA A 50 106.51 36.71 15.46
CA ALA A 50 106.62 36.08 14.15
C ALA A 50 105.51 35.05 13.84
N LEU A 51 104.88 34.47 14.88
CA LEU A 51 103.83 33.46 14.76
C LEU A 51 102.43 33.99 15.07
N LYS A 52 102.31 35.25 15.50
CA LYS A 52 101.03 35.89 15.83
C LYS A 52 99.98 35.80 14.71
N PRO A 53 100.29 36.05 13.42
CA PRO A 53 99.30 35.89 12.34
C PRO A 53 98.77 34.45 12.19
N ILE A 54 99.60 33.45 12.50
CA ILE A 54 99.22 32.03 12.48
C ILE A 54 98.29 31.74 13.65
N ALA A 55 98.62 32.22 14.86
CA ALA A 55 97.78 32.06 16.03
C ALA A 55 96.39 32.72 15.86
N ASP A 56 96.35 33.95 15.32
CA ASP A 56 95.11 34.67 15.03
C ASP A 56 94.25 33.96 13.97
N GLY A 57 94.89 33.46 12.91
CA GLY A 57 94.22 32.65 11.86
C GLY A 57 93.67 31.32 12.39
N PHE A 58 94.45 30.62 13.21
CA PHE A 58 94.05 29.37 13.85
C PHE A 58 92.90 29.57 14.84
N GLN A 59 92.92 30.65 15.63
CA GLN A 59 91.83 30.98 16.54
C GLN A 59 90.54 31.37 15.81
N ARG A 60 90.65 32.04 14.64
CA ARG A 60 89.52 32.29 13.75
C ARG A 60 88.96 30.98 13.18
N MET A 61 89.82 30.06 12.74
CA MET A 61 89.41 28.73 12.28
C MET A 61 88.66 27.98 13.39
N LEU A 62 89.19 27.93 14.61
CA LEU A 62 88.52 27.30 15.76
C LEU A 62 87.14 27.90 16.02
N ARG A 63 87.02 29.23 16.01
CA ARG A 63 85.73 29.90 16.20
C ARG A 63 84.73 29.48 15.13
N ASN A 64 85.14 29.55 13.85
CA ASN A 64 84.29 29.15 12.73
C ASN A 64 83.89 27.67 12.82
N THR A 65 84.79 26.76 13.18
CA THR A 65 84.49 25.33 13.37
C THR A 65 83.50 25.12 14.51
N LYS A 66 83.66 25.82 15.65
CA LYS A 66 82.69 25.76 16.76
C LYS A 66 81.31 26.25 16.32
N ASP A 67 81.24 27.35 15.57
CA ASP A 67 79.98 27.92 15.10
C ASP A 67 79.29 27.02 14.06
N VAL A 68 80.05 26.38 13.16
CA VAL A 68 79.54 25.35 12.24
C VAL A 68 78.98 24.16 13.03
N ILE A 69 79.72 23.64 14.01
CA ILE A 69 79.24 22.51 14.83
C ILE A 69 77.97 22.86 15.60
N ARG A 70 77.89 24.07 16.19
CA ARG A 70 76.65 24.55 16.83
C ARG A 70 75.49 24.62 15.83
N THR A 71 75.73 25.16 14.63
CA THR A 71 74.72 25.25 13.58
C THR A 71 74.23 23.87 13.14
N ILE A 72 75.13 22.90 12.97
CA ILE A 72 74.77 21.51 12.63
C ILE A 72 73.98 20.89 13.79
N LYS A 73 74.38 21.12 15.06
CA LYS A 73 73.65 20.61 16.23
C LYS A 73 72.22 21.15 16.29
N ASP A 74 72.04 22.46 16.09
CA ASP A 74 70.72 23.10 16.08
C ASP A 74 69.87 22.61 14.89
N ALA A 75 70.47 22.45 13.71
CA ALA A 75 69.81 21.88 12.54
C ALA A 75 69.38 20.43 12.79
N ASN A 76 70.26 19.61 13.38
CA ASN A 76 69.98 18.21 13.70
C ASN A 76 68.84 18.08 14.71
N SER A 77 68.80 18.94 15.74
CA SER A 77 67.69 19.00 16.69
C SER A 77 66.36 19.37 16.02
N LYS A 78 66.37 20.29 15.05
CA LYS A 78 65.16 20.61 14.26
C LYS A 78 64.70 19.43 13.42
N VAL A 79 65.63 18.72 12.76
CA VAL A 79 65.32 17.51 11.97
C VAL A 79 64.74 16.42 12.87
N ALA A 80 65.28 16.25 14.09
CA ALA A 80 64.75 15.31 15.07
C ALA A 80 63.26 15.58 15.40
N THR A 81 62.95 16.83 15.76
CA THR A 81 61.57 17.25 16.04
C THR A 81 60.65 17.10 14.82
N SER A 82 61.14 17.41 13.62
CA SER A 82 60.38 17.20 12.38
C SER A 82 60.11 15.72 12.12
N ALA A 83 61.08 14.84 12.35
CA ALA A 83 60.91 13.40 12.21
C ALA A 83 59.90 12.84 13.21
N ASP A 84 59.93 13.30 14.47
CA ASP A 84 58.92 12.92 15.46
C ASP A 84 57.51 13.38 15.07
N THR A 85 57.39 14.63 14.62
CA THR A 85 56.11 15.18 14.15
C THR A 85 55.58 14.38 12.94
N LEU A 86 56.46 14.05 11.99
CA LEU A 86 56.11 13.27 10.80
C LEU A 86 55.62 11.86 11.16
N GLY A 87 56.27 11.22 12.13
CA GLY A 87 55.86 9.92 12.66
C GLY A 87 54.48 9.96 13.30
N SER A 88 54.20 10.96 14.15
CA SER A 88 52.87 11.12 14.76
C SER A 88 51.78 11.45 13.73
N MET A 89 52.08 12.28 12.73
CA MET A 89 51.14 12.58 11.65
C MET A 89 50.81 11.33 10.81
N SER A 90 51.81 10.50 10.52
CA SER A 90 51.61 9.23 9.81
C SER A 90 50.67 8.29 10.59
N GLU A 91 50.86 8.16 11.91
CA GLU A 91 50.00 7.35 12.76
C GLU A 91 48.55 7.87 12.79
N GLU A 92 48.37 9.19 12.86
CA GLU A 92 47.05 9.84 12.79
C GLU A 92 46.36 9.60 11.43
N VAL A 93 47.10 9.71 10.32
CA VAL A 93 46.58 9.41 8.98
C VAL A 93 46.17 7.94 8.88
N SER A 94 47.01 7.01 9.36
CA SER A 94 46.70 5.57 9.34
C SER A 94 45.41 5.24 10.11
N ASN A 95 45.25 5.81 11.31
CA ASN A 95 44.03 5.66 12.09
C ASN A 95 42.80 6.25 11.38
N SER A 96 42.95 7.41 10.75
CA SER A 96 41.87 8.06 9.98
C SER A 96 41.46 7.22 8.78
N VAL A 97 42.41 6.64 8.05
CA VAL A 97 42.16 5.73 6.93
C VAL A 97 41.37 4.50 7.38
N GLN A 98 41.70 3.93 8.54
CA GLN A 98 40.96 2.78 9.07
C GLN A 98 39.49 3.14 9.38
N GLN A 99 39.23 4.33 9.90
CA GLN A 99 37.86 4.81 10.14
C GLN A 99 37.11 5.05 8.83
N ILE A 100 37.77 5.65 7.83
CA ILE A 100 37.19 5.85 6.49
C ILE A 100 36.84 4.50 5.86
N ALA A 101 37.74 3.51 5.91
CA ALA A 101 37.49 2.18 5.37
C ALA A 101 36.24 1.51 5.97
N GLN A 102 36.06 1.60 7.30
CA GLN A 102 34.86 1.09 7.97
C GLN A 102 33.58 1.82 7.52
N ALA A 103 33.64 3.14 7.41
CA ALA A 103 32.50 3.94 6.95
C ALA A 103 32.11 3.61 5.50
N VAL A 104 33.10 3.47 4.61
CA VAL A 104 32.93 3.12 3.21
C VAL A 104 32.31 1.73 3.04
N GLN A 105 32.76 0.75 3.84
CA GLN A 105 32.15 -0.58 3.84
C GLN A 105 30.65 -0.51 4.22
N GLY A 106 30.30 0.29 5.22
CA GLY A 106 28.90 0.52 5.59
C GLY A 106 28.08 1.17 4.47
N VAL A 107 28.66 2.10 3.72
CA VAL A 107 28.02 2.72 2.54
C VAL A 107 27.79 1.69 1.44
N ALA A 108 28.80 0.87 1.11
CA ALA A 108 28.70 -0.18 0.09
C ALA A 108 27.62 -1.22 0.44
N GLU A 109 27.62 -1.71 1.69
CA GLU A 109 26.58 -2.63 2.18
C GLU A 109 25.19 -1.99 2.15
N GLY A 110 25.07 -0.71 2.51
CA GLY A 110 23.84 0.06 2.43
C GLY A 110 23.32 0.21 0.99
N ALA A 111 24.22 0.50 0.05
CA ALA A 111 23.91 0.60 -1.38
C ALA A 111 23.41 -0.73 -1.95
N GLN A 112 24.11 -1.84 -1.64
CA GLN A 112 23.70 -3.18 -2.07
C GLN A 112 22.32 -3.57 -1.51
N ASN A 113 22.07 -3.32 -0.22
CA ASN A 113 20.77 -3.57 0.40
C ASN A 113 19.66 -2.73 -0.23
N THR A 114 19.96 -1.47 -0.57
CA THR A 114 19.01 -0.58 -1.25
C THR A 114 18.67 -1.12 -2.64
N SER A 115 19.65 -1.52 -3.43
CA SER A 115 19.44 -2.13 -4.75
C SER A 115 18.55 -3.38 -4.69
N GLN A 116 18.79 -4.28 -3.73
CA GLN A 116 17.95 -5.46 -3.52
C GLN A 116 16.50 -5.10 -3.17
N ARG A 117 16.30 -4.12 -2.29
CA ARG A 117 14.97 -3.63 -1.89
C ARG A 117 14.24 -2.98 -3.06
N VAL A 118 14.94 -2.21 -3.89
CA VAL A 118 14.36 -1.60 -5.09
C VAL A 118 13.85 -2.68 -6.06
N ASN A 119 14.62 -3.75 -6.29
CA ASN A 119 14.19 -4.86 -7.13
C ASN A 119 12.92 -5.55 -6.59
N GLN A 120 12.84 -5.75 -5.26
CA GLN A 120 11.64 -6.30 -4.62
C GLN A 120 10.43 -5.36 -4.77
N LEU A 121 10.63 -4.05 -4.58
CA LEU A 121 9.57 -3.05 -4.73
C LEU A 121 9.08 -2.93 -6.18
N ASN A 122 9.97 -3.07 -7.17
CA ASN A 122 9.59 -3.12 -8.57
C ASN A 122 8.66 -4.31 -8.86
N ALA A 123 9.03 -5.51 -8.39
CA ALA A 123 8.19 -6.70 -8.55
C ALA A 123 6.81 -6.53 -7.89
N LEU A 124 6.75 -5.96 -6.68
CA LEU A 124 5.48 -5.66 -6.00
C LEU A 124 4.65 -4.61 -6.74
N THR A 125 5.29 -3.63 -7.38
CA THR A 125 4.60 -2.60 -8.17
C THR A 125 4.00 -3.18 -9.45
N ASP A 126 4.70 -4.11 -10.10
CA ASP A 126 4.18 -4.85 -11.26
C ASP A 126 3.01 -5.75 -10.87
N GLU A 127 3.13 -6.48 -9.75
CA GLU A 127 2.05 -7.31 -9.20
C GLU A 127 0.81 -6.46 -8.86
N LEU A 128 1.01 -5.32 -8.20
CA LEU A 128 -0.06 -4.37 -7.89
C LEU A 128 -0.76 -3.88 -9.17
N THR A 129 0.02 -3.54 -10.21
CA THR A 129 -0.54 -3.08 -11.48
C THR A 129 -1.39 -4.16 -12.14
N ARG A 130 -0.92 -5.41 -12.14
CA ARG A 130 -1.68 -6.56 -12.65
C ARG A 130 -2.97 -6.79 -11.85
N SER A 131 -2.90 -6.79 -10.53
CA SER A 131 -4.07 -6.97 -9.66
C SER A 131 -5.12 -5.88 -9.88
N LEU A 132 -4.70 -4.63 -10.10
CA LEU A 132 -5.59 -3.53 -10.45
C LEU A 132 -6.28 -3.75 -11.82
N MET A 133 -5.56 -4.28 -12.81
CA MET A 133 -6.15 -4.61 -14.12
C MET A 133 -7.18 -5.75 -14.01
N GLU A 134 -6.87 -6.80 -13.23
CA GLU A 134 -7.81 -7.90 -12.96
C GLU A 134 -9.07 -7.38 -12.25
N MET A 135 -8.92 -6.52 -11.25
CA MET A 135 -10.05 -5.89 -10.54
C MET A 135 -10.90 -5.01 -11.46
N ARG A 136 -10.29 -4.34 -12.44
CA ARG A 136 -11.01 -3.57 -13.46
C ARG A 136 -11.88 -4.49 -14.32
N GLU A 137 -11.33 -5.58 -14.82
CA GLU A 137 -12.06 -6.54 -15.66
C GLU A 137 -13.23 -7.18 -14.90
N GLU A 138 -13.02 -7.55 -13.65
CA GLU A 138 -14.10 -8.03 -12.76
C GLU A 138 -15.19 -6.97 -12.56
N SER A 139 -14.80 -5.71 -12.34
CA SER A 139 -15.74 -4.60 -12.18
C SER A 139 -16.55 -4.33 -13.44
N GLU A 140 -15.93 -4.39 -14.63
CA GLU A 140 -16.62 -4.25 -15.92
C GLU A 140 -17.60 -5.41 -16.15
N THR A 141 -17.22 -6.64 -15.81
CA THR A 141 -18.10 -7.81 -15.87
C THR A 141 -19.29 -7.67 -14.92
N MET A 142 -19.04 -7.19 -13.70
CA MET A 142 -20.08 -6.92 -12.71
C MET A 142 -21.03 -5.82 -13.20
N GLY A 143 -20.52 -4.78 -13.85
CA GLY A 143 -21.33 -3.72 -14.47
C GLY A 143 -22.31 -4.27 -15.51
N LYS A 144 -21.87 -5.17 -16.40
CA LYS A 144 -22.74 -5.84 -17.39
C LYS A 144 -23.81 -6.70 -16.71
N ALA A 145 -23.43 -7.48 -15.71
CA ALA A 145 -24.38 -8.31 -14.96
C ALA A 145 -25.46 -7.46 -14.27
N MET A 146 -25.11 -6.26 -13.79
CA MET A 146 -26.09 -5.34 -13.22
C MET A 146 -27.05 -4.77 -14.26
N GLU A 147 -26.57 -4.44 -15.46
CA GLU A 147 -27.43 -4.00 -16.57
C GLU A 147 -28.47 -5.06 -16.93
N ASP A 148 -28.06 -6.33 -17.01
CA ASP A 148 -28.96 -7.46 -17.23
C ASP A 148 -30.01 -7.59 -16.12
N LEU A 149 -29.59 -7.43 -14.85
CA LEU A 149 -30.51 -7.50 -13.71
C LEU A 149 -31.51 -6.33 -13.68
N VAL A 150 -31.11 -5.12 -14.10
CA VAL A 150 -32.04 -3.99 -14.26
C VAL A 150 -33.07 -4.30 -15.34
N MET A 151 -32.65 -4.87 -16.47
CA MET A 151 -33.55 -5.27 -17.55
C MET A 151 -34.55 -6.34 -17.09
N LEU A 152 -34.08 -7.39 -16.39
CA LEU A 152 -34.93 -8.44 -15.85
C LEU A 152 -35.90 -7.90 -14.79
N GLY A 153 -35.45 -7.02 -13.91
CA GLY A 153 -36.30 -6.37 -12.93
C GLY A 153 -37.39 -5.51 -13.59
N GLY A 154 -37.04 -4.75 -14.63
CA GLY A 154 -37.99 -3.98 -15.43
C GLY A 154 -39.06 -4.85 -16.12
N GLN A 155 -38.65 -5.96 -16.72
CA GLN A 155 -39.57 -6.96 -17.28
C GLN A 155 -40.49 -7.54 -16.20
N GLY A 156 -39.98 -7.81 -15.00
CA GLY A 156 -40.76 -8.28 -13.86
C GLY A 156 -41.84 -7.28 -13.45
N VAL A 157 -41.50 -5.99 -13.39
CA VAL A 157 -42.46 -4.91 -13.10
C VAL A 157 -43.55 -4.83 -14.17
N GLU A 158 -43.19 -4.92 -15.45
CA GLU A 158 -44.14 -4.91 -16.57
C GLU A 158 -45.12 -6.10 -16.50
N LYS A 159 -44.60 -7.31 -16.26
CA LYS A 159 -45.42 -8.52 -16.11
C LYS A 159 -46.34 -8.44 -14.89
N GLY A 160 -45.86 -7.90 -13.77
CA GLY A 160 -46.68 -7.65 -12.59
C GLY A 160 -47.82 -6.67 -12.87
N ALA A 161 -47.54 -5.57 -13.58
CA ALA A 161 -48.56 -4.59 -13.96
C ALA A 161 -49.62 -5.20 -14.88
N GLN A 162 -49.22 -6.11 -15.79
CA GLN A 162 -50.16 -6.85 -16.61
C GLN A 162 -51.04 -7.80 -15.78
N ALA A 163 -50.46 -8.57 -14.86
CA ALA A 163 -51.21 -9.43 -13.95
C ALA A 163 -52.23 -8.64 -13.11
N GLN A 164 -51.90 -7.42 -12.73
CA GLN A 164 -52.82 -6.51 -12.06
C GLN A 164 -54.05 -6.16 -12.90
N LYS A 165 -53.85 -5.80 -14.18
CA LYS A 165 -54.95 -5.52 -15.10
C LYS A 165 -55.84 -6.75 -15.31
N ASP A 166 -55.25 -7.94 -15.34
CA ASP A 166 -56.00 -9.18 -15.51
C ASP A 166 -56.82 -9.52 -14.26
N LEU A 167 -56.29 -9.24 -13.05
CA LEU A 167 -57.04 -9.37 -11.80
C LEU A 167 -58.17 -8.33 -11.67
N ASP A 168 -57.97 -7.11 -12.18
CA ASP A 168 -59.04 -6.10 -12.22
C ASP A 168 -60.20 -6.56 -13.10
N LYS A 169 -59.90 -7.09 -14.31
CA LYS A 169 -60.92 -7.69 -15.20
C LYS A 169 -61.60 -8.91 -14.58
N LEU A 170 -60.85 -9.75 -13.86
CA LEU A 170 -61.41 -10.91 -13.16
C LEU A 170 -62.42 -10.47 -12.09
N THR A 171 -62.07 -9.44 -11.30
CA THR A 171 -62.95 -8.89 -10.26
C THR A 171 -64.23 -8.30 -10.86
N GLU A 172 -64.12 -7.57 -11.98
CA GLU A 172 -65.29 -7.08 -12.73
C GLU A 172 -66.16 -8.23 -13.25
N THR A 173 -65.55 -9.28 -13.78
CA THR A 173 -66.25 -10.47 -14.28
C THR A 173 -67.02 -11.18 -13.15
N ILE A 174 -66.40 -11.34 -11.98
CA ILE A 174 -67.05 -11.94 -10.80
C ILE A 174 -68.25 -11.08 -10.37
N LYS A 175 -68.11 -9.75 -10.34
CA LYS A 175 -69.20 -8.85 -10.01
C LYS A 175 -70.39 -8.99 -10.97
N ASN A 176 -70.12 -9.01 -12.28
CA ASN A 176 -71.17 -9.20 -13.30
C ASN A 176 -71.87 -10.56 -13.16
N LEU A 177 -71.10 -11.62 -12.83
CA LEU A 177 -71.67 -12.94 -12.54
C LEU A 177 -72.56 -12.93 -11.30
N MET A 178 -72.15 -12.24 -10.22
CA MET A 178 -72.96 -12.10 -9.01
C MET A 178 -74.29 -11.40 -9.30
N GLU A 179 -74.30 -10.34 -10.13
CA GLU A 179 -75.53 -9.66 -10.56
C GLU A 179 -76.47 -10.59 -11.35
N MET A 180 -75.94 -11.36 -12.30
CA MET A 180 -76.73 -12.34 -13.06
C MET A 180 -77.31 -13.45 -12.17
N VAL A 181 -76.52 -13.97 -11.23
CA VAL A 181 -76.96 -15.02 -10.31
C VAL A 181 -77.98 -14.49 -9.30
N ALA A 182 -77.84 -13.24 -8.85
CA ALA A 182 -78.85 -12.57 -8.02
C ALA A 182 -80.19 -12.45 -8.76
N GLY A 183 -80.17 -12.07 -10.04
CA GLY A 183 -81.37 -12.05 -10.89
C GLY A 183 -82.01 -13.44 -11.04
N LEU A 184 -81.20 -14.50 -11.17
CA LEU A 184 -81.70 -15.89 -11.21
C LEU A 184 -82.32 -16.32 -9.88
N SER A 185 -81.76 -15.88 -8.75
CA SER A 185 -82.32 -16.10 -7.41
C SER A 185 -83.72 -15.49 -7.29
N GLU A 186 -83.86 -14.24 -7.70
CA GLU A 186 -85.13 -13.52 -7.68
C GLU A 186 -86.17 -14.18 -8.61
N ALA A 187 -85.78 -14.56 -9.82
CA ALA A 187 -86.65 -15.27 -10.76
C ALA A 187 -87.14 -16.62 -10.19
N SER A 188 -86.24 -17.37 -9.56
CA SER A 188 -86.56 -18.67 -8.94
C SER A 188 -87.51 -18.51 -7.75
N LYS A 189 -87.33 -17.45 -6.94
CA LYS A 189 -88.26 -17.10 -5.86
C LYS A 189 -89.65 -16.74 -6.38
N ASN A 190 -89.72 -15.97 -7.47
CA ASN A 190 -90.98 -15.63 -8.13
C ASN A 190 -91.69 -16.87 -8.68
N ILE A 191 -90.96 -17.80 -9.31
CA ILE A 191 -91.53 -19.08 -9.77
C ILE A 191 -92.03 -19.91 -8.58
N GLY A 192 -91.30 -19.95 -7.46
CA GLY A 192 -91.72 -20.63 -6.24
C GLY A 192 -93.07 -20.11 -5.70
N SER A 193 -93.28 -18.78 -5.72
CA SER A 193 -94.57 -18.17 -5.35
C SER A 193 -95.69 -18.60 -6.30
N ILE A 194 -95.45 -18.55 -7.62
CA ILE A 194 -96.43 -18.98 -8.64
C ILE A 194 -96.80 -20.46 -8.46
N ILE A 195 -95.83 -21.32 -8.17
CA ILE A 195 -96.08 -22.75 -7.94
C ILE A 195 -96.90 -22.99 -6.68
N THR A 196 -96.72 -22.16 -5.65
CA THR A 196 -97.54 -22.19 -4.44
C THR A 196 -98.99 -21.81 -4.77
N GLU A 197 -99.21 -20.74 -5.55
CA GLU A 197 -100.55 -20.36 -6.01
C GLU A 197 -101.22 -21.46 -6.86
N ILE A 198 -100.47 -22.10 -7.77
CA ILE A 198 -100.99 -23.21 -8.60
C ILE A 198 -101.40 -24.39 -7.71
N LYS A 199 -100.62 -24.70 -6.68
CA LYS A 199 -100.96 -25.76 -5.71
C LYS A 199 -102.26 -25.42 -4.98
N ASP A 200 -102.41 -24.18 -4.51
CA ASP A 200 -103.62 -23.72 -3.83
C ASP A 200 -104.85 -23.77 -4.75
N ILE A 201 -104.71 -23.37 -6.02
CA ILE A 201 -105.77 -23.49 -7.04
C ILE A 201 -106.12 -24.96 -7.27
N ALA A 202 -105.14 -25.85 -7.37
CA ALA A 202 -105.37 -27.28 -7.56
C ALA A 202 -106.09 -27.90 -6.34
N ASP A 203 -105.71 -27.52 -5.11
CA ASP A 203 -106.38 -27.93 -3.88
C ASP A 203 -107.84 -27.45 -3.85
N GLN A 204 -108.09 -26.18 -4.17
CA GLN A 204 -109.45 -25.63 -4.28
C GLN A 204 -110.28 -26.32 -5.38
N THR A 205 -109.68 -26.59 -6.54
CA THR A 205 -110.35 -27.25 -7.67
C THR A 205 -110.71 -28.70 -7.32
N SER A 206 -109.83 -29.41 -6.62
CA SER A 206 -110.09 -30.78 -6.13
C SER A 206 -111.27 -30.78 -5.14
N LEU A 207 -111.33 -29.78 -4.26
CA LEU A 207 -112.39 -29.62 -3.27
C LEU A 207 -113.75 -29.25 -3.92
N LEU A 208 -113.73 -28.37 -4.93
CA LEU A 208 -114.91 -28.05 -5.75
C LEU A 208 -115.41 -29.26 -6.53
N ALA A 209 -114.50 -30.02 -7.16
CA ALA A 209 -114.82 -31.22 -7.90
C ALA A 209 -115.39 -32.32 -7.00
N LEU A 210 -114.86 -32.47 -5.77
CA LEU A 210 -115.40 -33.37 -4.77
C LEU A 210 -116.83 -32.98 -4.37
N ASN A 211 -117.09 -31.69 -4.12
CA ASN A 211 -118.44 -31.19 -3.81
C ASN A 211 -119.41 -31.43 -4.97
N ALA A 212 -118.96 -31.23 -6.21
CA ALA A 212 -119.77 -31.51 -7.41
C ALA A 212 -120.05 -33.01 -7.59
N ALA A 213 -119.07 -33.88 -7.30
CA ALA A 213 -119.25 -35.33 -7.35
C ALA A 213 -120.26 -35.82 -6.30
N ILE A 214 -120.21 -35.24 -5.09
CA ILE A 214 -121.18 -35.51 -4.01
C ILE A 214 -122.59 -35.11 -4.45
N GLU A 215 -122.78 -33.91 -5.00
CA GLU A 215 -124.10 -33.43 -5.40
C GLU A 215 -124.64 -34.17 -6.63
N ALA A 216 -123.75 -34.57 -7.56
CA ALA A 216 -124.10 -35.42 -8.69
C ALA A 216 -124.53 -36.84 -8.26
N ALA A 217 -123.89 -37.42 -7.25
CA ALA A 217 -124.33 -38.68 -6.64
C ALA A 217 -125.70 -38.54 -5.95
N ARG A 218 -125.97 -37.36 -5.39
CA ARG A 218 -127.24 -37.03 -4.72
C ARG A 218 -128.43 -36.91 -5.68
N ALA A 219 -128.18 -36.50 -6.92
CA ALA A 219 -129.18 -36.41 -7.99
C ALA A 219 -129.54 -37.77 -8.66
N GLY A 220 -128.93 -38.88 -8.22
CA GLY A 220 -129.24 -40.23 -8.71
C GLY A 220 -128.96 -40.41 -10.21
N ASP A 221 -129.87 -41.05 -10.94
CA ASP A 221 -129.68 -41.36 -12.37
C ASP A 221 -129.54 -40.11 -13.26
N ALA A 222 -130.11 -38.97 -12.88
CA ALA A 222 -130.00 -37.71 -13.62
C ALA A 222 -128.60 -37.05 -13.50
N GLY A 223 -127.86 -37.34 -12.42
CA GLY A 223 -126.54 -36.76 -12.14
C GLY A 223 -125.36 -37.60 -12.64
N ARG A 224 -125.61 -38.79 -13.19
CA ARG A 224 -124.58 -39.78 -13.51
C ARG A 224 -123.50 -39.29 -14.49
N GLY A 225 -123.90 -38.50 -15.49
CA GLY A 225 -122.96 -37.85 -16.43
C GLY A 225 -122.11 -36.76 -15.77
N PHE A 226 -122.71 -35.98 -14.87
CA PHE A 226 -122.01 -34.96 -14.10
C PHE A 226 -121.01 -35.56 -13.10
N ALA A 227 -121.34 -36.69 -12.48
CA ALA A 227 -120.47 -37.39 -11.55
C ALA A 227 -119.16 -37.83 -12.22
N VAL A 228 -119.23 -38.35 -13.46
CA VAL A 228 -118.04 -38.75 -14.24
C VAL A 228 -117.15 -37.54 -14.54
N VAL A 229 -117.75 -36.41 -14.95
CA VAL A 229 -117.00 -35.18 -15.22
C VAL A 229 -116.34 -34.63 -13.95
N ALA A 230 -117.07 -34.62 -12.83
CA ALA A 230 -116.55 -34.16 -11.55
C ALA A 230 -115.36 -35.02 -11.05
N ASP A 231 -115.45 -36.35 -11.18
CA ASP A 231 -114.33 -37.24 -10.82
C ASP A 231 -113.11 -37.07 -11.73
N GLU A 232 -113.31 -36.76 -13.02
CA GLU A 232 -112.22 -36.47 -13.95
C GLU A 232 -111.55 -35.12 -13.64
N ILE A 233 -112.33 -34.08 -13.31
CA ILE A 233 -111.80 -32.79 -12.84
C ILE A 233 -111.00 -32.99 -11.54
N ARG A 234 -111.50 -33.82 -10.61
CA ARG A 234 -110.79 -34.14 -9.36
C ARG A 234 -109.44 -34.80 -9.64
N LYS A 235 -109.38 -35.77 -10.55
CA LYS A 235 -108.11 -36.39 -10.96
C LYS A 235 -107.15 -35.41 -11.62
N LEU A 236 -107.65 -34.52 -12.50
CA LEU A 236 -106.83 -33.47 -13.09
C LEU A 236 -106.25 -32.54 -12.01
N ALA A 237 -107.07 -32.12 -11.04
CA ALA A 237 -106.64 -31.29 -9.93
C ALA A 237 -105.57 -31.98 -9.07
N ASP A 238 -105.75 -33.27 -8.76
CA ASP A 238 -104.77 -34.06 -8.01
C ASP A 238 -103.43 -34.24 -8.77
N ASN A 239 -103.50 -34.40 -10.09
CA ASN A 239 -102.30 -34.44 -10.94
C ASN A 239 -101.61 -33.08 -11.00
N SER A 240 -102.36 -31.98 -11.15
CA SER A 240 -101.83 -30.61 -11.09
C SER A 240 -101.13 -30.33 -9.77
N ARG A 241 -101.73 -30.77 -8.65
CA ARG A 241 -101.14 -30.68 -7.31
C ARG A 241 -99.82 -31.45 -7.20
N LYS A 242 -99.76 -32.69 -7.68
CA LYS A 242 -98.52 -33.49 -7.71
C LYS A 242 -97.43 -32.84 -8.56
N SER A 243 -97.79 -32.32 -9.74
CA SER A 243 -96.87 -31.59 -10.60
C SER A 243 -96.36 -30.31 -9.94
N ALA A 244 -97.22 -29.54 -9.28
CA ALA A 244 -96.83 -28.34 -8.54
C ALA A 244 -95.83 -28.66 -7.42
N VAL A 245 -96.06 -29.74 -6.64
CA VAL A 245 -95.09 -30.19 -5.63
C VAL A 245 -93.75 -30.55 -6.26
N SER A 246 -93.76 -31.34 -7.34
CA SER A 246 -92.53 -31.75 -8.03
C SER A 246 -91.75 -30.56 -8.60
N ILE A 247 -92.44 -29.54 -9.14
CA ILE A 247 -91.78 -28.32 -9.61
C ILE A 247 -91.26 -27.51 -8.42
N GLY A 248 -91.99 -27.46 -7.30
CA GLY A 248 -91.55 -26.80 -6.06
C GLY A 248 -90.24 -27.40 -5.52
N ASP A 249 -90.09 -28.72 -5.55
CA ASP A 249 -88.85 -29.40 -5.17
C ASP A 249 -87.68 -29.02 -6.10
N VAL A 250 -87.93 -28.94 -7.42
CA VAL A 250 -86.94 -28.49 -8.41
C VAL A 250 -86.53 -27.04 -8.16
N ILE A 251 -87.48 -26.14 -7.88
CA ILE A 251 -87.20 -24.74 -7.56
C ILE A 251 -86.37 -24.63 -6.28
N THR A 252 -86.70 -25.39 -5.25
CA THR A 252 -85.94 -25.41 -3.98
C THR A 252 -84.49 -25.83 -4.20
N ASN A 253 -84.27 -26.85 -5.03
CA ASN A 253 -82.92 -27.29 -5.41
C ASN A 253 -82.17 -26.20 -6.21
N ILE A 254 -82.84 -25.53 -7.15
CA ILE A 254 -82.24 -24.42 -7.92
C ILE A 254 -81.85 -23.28 -6.97
N THR A 255 -82.73 -22.86 -6.06
CA THR A 255 -82.42 -21.81 -5.08
C THR A 255 -81.21 -22.17 -4.22
N THR A 256 -81.14 -23.42 -3.75
CA THR A 256 -79.99 -23.90 -2.95
C THR A 256 -78.68 -23.84 -3.74
N GLN A 257 -78.70 -24.25 -5.02
CA GLN A 257 -77.52 -24.18 -5.90
C GLN A 257 -77.11 -22.73 -6.21
N VAL A 258 -78.09 -21.84 -6.36
CA VAL A 258 -77.85 -20.40 -6.55
C VAL A 258 -77.17 -19.80 -5.32
N ASP A 259 -77.65 -20.09 -4.11
CA ASP A 259 -77.05 -19.60 -2.87
C ASP A 259 -75.62 -20.12 -2.69
N GLU A 260 -75.36 -21.41 -3.00
CA GLU A 260 -74.01 -21.96 -2.99
C GLU A 260 -73.10 -21.26 -4.01
N THR A 261 -73.61 -20.98 -5.21
CA THR A 261 -72.89 -20.27 -6.28
C THR A 261 -72.50 -18.86 -5.84
N ILE A 262 -73.42 -18.12 -5.21
CA ILE A 262 -73.14 -16.79 -4.65
C ILE A 262 -72.01 -16.87 -3.62
N ARG A 263 -72.06 -17.84 -2.69
CA ARG A 263 -71.00 -18.00 -1.68
C ARG A 263 -69.64 -18.26 -2.32
N ARG A 264 -69.57 -19.15 -3.31
CA ARG A 264 -68.34 -19.44 -4.06
C ARG A 264 -67.81 -18.22 -4.83
N MET A 265 -68.70 -17.38 -5.36
CA MET A 265 -68.31 -16.13 -6.03
C MET A 265 -67.71 -15.11 -5.05
N GLN A 266 -68.28 -14.98 -3.84
CA GLN A 266 -67.69 -14.13 -2.79
C GLN A 266 -66.31 -14.62 -2.36
N GLU A 267 -66.12 -15.94 -2.25
CA GLU A 267 -64.80 -16.54 -1.98
C GLU A 267 -63.80 -16.24 -3.11
N MET A 268 -64.23 -16.32 -4.37
CA MET A 268 -63.40 -15.96 -5.53
C MET A 268 -63.03 -14.48 -5.56
N GLU A 269 -63.97 -13.58 -5.25
CA GLU A 269 -63.72 -12.13 -5.16
C GLU A 269 -62.65 -11.83 -4.09
N LYS A 270 -62.79 -12.45 -2.92
CA LYS A 270 -61.81 -12.32 -1.83
C LYS A 270 -60.43 -12.80 -2.26
N ALA A 271 -60.34 -13.96 -2.92
CA ALA A 271 -59.08 -14.51 -3.41
C ALA A 271 -58.43 -13.60 -4.47
N ALA A 272 -59.21 -13.05 -5.40
CA ALA A 272 -58.73 -12.12 -6.42
C ALA A 272 -58.16 -10.84 -5.80
N ASN A 273 -58.84 -10.27 -4.79
CA ASN A 273 -58.35 -9.09 -4.06
C ASN A 273 -57.04 -9.37 -3.30
N GLN A 274 -56.93 -10.53 -2.65
CA GLN A 274 -55.69 -10.95 -2.00
C GLN A 274 -54.53 -11.14 -2.99
N SER A 275 -54.79 -11.75 -4.16
CA SER A 275 -53.80 -11.88 -5.23
C SER A 275 -53.37 -10.52 -5.78
N ARG A 276 -54.29 -9.56 -5.87
CA ARG A 276 -54.00 -8.19 -6.32
C ARG A 276 -53.06 -7.47 -5.35
N GLU A 277 -53.31 -7.58 -4.05
CA GLU A 277 -52.45 -7.02 -3.01
C GLU A 277 -51.05 -7.66 -3.02
N ALA A 278 -50.97 -9.00 -3.10
CA ALA A 278 -49.69 -9.70 -3.20
C ALA A 278 -48.88 -9.32 -4.46
N THR A 279 -49.57 -9.14 -5.58
CA THR A 279 -48.96 -8.68 -6.85
C THR A 279 -48.41 -7.25 -6.70
N ASN A 280 -49.15 -6.36 -6.05
CA ASN A 280 -48.71 -4.99 -5.73
C ASN A 280 -47.41 -4.99 -4.91
N VAL A 281 -47.38 -5.75 -3.82
CA VAL A 281 -46.19 -5.86 -2.96
C VAL A 281 -44.99 -6.42 -3.74
N SER A 282 -45.24 -7.37 -4.64
CA SER A 282 -44.20 -7.93 -5.51
C SER A 282 -43.62 -6.90 -6.48
N ILE A 283 -44.48 -6.07 -7.10
CA ILE A 283 -44.06 -4.98 -7.98
C ILE A 283 -43.24 -3.93 -7.20
N GLU A 284 -43.69 -3.55 -6.00
CA GLU A 284 -42.94 -2.59 -5.16
C GLU A 284 -41.56 -3.15 -4.79
N SER A 285 -41.50 -4.43 -4.44
CA SER A 285 -40.25 -5.12 -4.10
C SER A 285 -39.29 -5.17 -5.31
N LEU A 286 -39.80 -5.47 -6.51
CA LEU A 286 -39.00 -5.46 -7.73
C LEU A 286 -38.46 -4.06 -8.05
N ASN A 287 -39.27 -3.01 -7.88
CA ASN A 287 -38.80 -1.64 -8.06
C ASN A 287 -37.67 -1.28 -7.08
N LYS A 288 -37.77 -1.68 -5.81
CA LYS A 288 -36.70 -1.49 -4.82
C LYS A 288 -35.44 -2.27 -5.18
N ILE A 289 -35.57 -3.48 -5.72
CA ILE A 289 -34.44 -4.28 -6.20
C ILE A 289 -33.74 -3.56 -7.36
N VAL A 290 -34.50 -3.09 -8.35
CA VAL A 290 -33.96 -2.33 -9.51
C VAL A 290 -33.23 -1.07 -9.06
N ASP A 291 -33.82 -0.30 -8.14
CA ASP A 291 -33.15 0.89 -7.57
C ASP A 291 -31.84 0.53 -6.86
N GLY A 292 -31.85 -0.54 -6.04
CA GLY A 292 -30.66 -1.05 -5.38
C GLY A 292 -29.55 -1.48 -6.35
N ILE A 293 -29.91 -2.11 -7.47
CA ILE A 293 -28.96 -2.50 -8.52
C ILE A 293 -28.39 -1.26 -9.21
N ASN A 294 -29.21 -0.24 -9.50
CA ASN A 294 -28.73 1.01 -10.09
C ASN A 294 -27.72 1.73 -9.17
N GLN A 295 -27.99 1.77 -7.86
CA GLN A 295 -27.05 2.31 -6.89
C GLN A 295 -25.74 1.51 -6.85
N LEU A 296 -25.83 0.18 -6.96
CA LEU A 296 -24.65 -0.69 -7.02
C LEU A 296 -23.84 -0.48 -8.31
N SER A 297 -24.52 -0.25 -9.45
CA SER A 297 -23.87 0.06 -10.73
C SER A 297 -23.05 1.35 -10.65
N ASN A 298 -23.60 2.40 -10.03
CA ASN A 298 -22.86 3.65 -9.77
C ASN A 298 -21.61 3.40 -8.90
N ARG A 299 -21.72 2.55 -7.87
CA ARG A 299 -20.57 2.19 -7.02
C ARG A 299 -19.49 1.43 -7.79
N VAL A 300 -19.89 0.53 -8.71
CA VAL A 300 -18.94 -0.18 -9.58
C VAL A 300 -18.23 0.80 -10.51
N GLN A 301 -18.92 1.77 -11.09
CA GLN A 301 -18.27 2.82 -11.90
C GLN A 301 -17.26 3.63 -11.08
N ASP A 302 -17.60 3.97 -9.84
CA ASP A 302 -16.66 4.63 -8.92
C ASP A 302 -15.44 3.77 -8.59
N ILE A 303 -15.60 2.45 -8.44
CA ILE A 303 -14.49 1.51 -8.27
C ILE A 303 -13.58 1.53 -9.50
N VAL A 304 -14.14 1.42 -10.70
CA VAL A 304 -13.37 1.49 -11.96
C VAL A 304 -12.56 2.78 -12.04
N ARG A 305 -13.17 3.93 -11.74
CA ARG A 305 -12.47 5.22 -11.72
C ARG A 305 -11.31 5.24 -10.72
N ARG A 306 -11.53 4.72 -9.50
CA ARG A 306 -10.47 4.64 -8.47
C ARG A 306 -9.33 3.73 -8.88
N ILE A 307 -9.63 2.63 -9.57
CA ILE A 307 -8.62 1.73 -10.12
C ILE A 307 -7.77 2.48 -11.16
N GLU A 308 -8.39 3.22 -12.09
CA GLU A 308 -7.66 4.01 -13.09
C GLU A 308 -6.77 5.08 -12.44
N GLU A 309 -7.26 5.76 -11.40
CA GLU A 309 -6.46 6.70 -10.61
C GLU A 309 -5.26 6.01 -9.93
N GLN A 310 -5.44 4.80 -9.41
CA GLN A 310 -4.38 4.05 -8.74
C GLN A 310 -3.33 3.54 -9.73
N VAL A 311 -3.74 3.07 -10.91
CA VAL A 311 -2.82 2.70 -11.99
C VAL A 311 -1.97 3.89 -12.41
N LYS A 312 -2.56 5.08 -12.56
CA LYS A 312 -1.81 6.32 -12.86
C LYS A 312 -0.81 6.69 -11.76
N LYS A 313 -1.09 6.38 -10.50
CA LYS A 313 -0.17 6.61 -9.38
C LYS A 313 0.98 5.60 -9.29
N ASN A 314 0.85 4.43 -9.92
CA ASN A 314 1.95 3.46 -9.97
C ASN A 314 3.09 3.92 -10.88
N GLU A 315 2.82 4.72 -11.92
CA GLU A 315 3.85 5.21 -12.83
C GLU A 315 4.93 6.06 -12.14
N PRO A 316 4.60 7.14 -11.40
CA PRO A 316 5.62 7.91 -10.67
C PRO A 316 6.31 7.07 -9.57
N MET A 317 5.67 6.00 -9.09
CA MET A 317 6.32 5.08 -8.15
C MET A 317 7.43 4.26 -8.84
N LYS A 318 7.21 3.80 -10.07
CA LYS A 318 8.25 3.14 -10.89
C LYS A 318 9.41 4.09 -11.22
N GLU A 319 9.09 5.34 -11.55
CA GLU A 319 10.11 6.37 -11.79
C GLU A 319 10.98 6.59 -10.55
N ALA A 320 10.36 6.77 -9.37
CA ALA A 320 11.08 6.93 -8.11
C ALA A 320 11.94 5.71 -7.74
N LEU A 321 11.47 4.49 -8.03
CA LEU A 321 12.26 3.27 -7.84
C LEU A 321 13.46 3.20 -8.79
N THR A 322 13.31 3.66 -10.03
CA THR A 322 14.40 3.74 -11.00
C THR A 322 15.46 4.76 -10.56
N GLU A 323 15.03 5.92 -10.06
CA GLU A 323 15.92 6.93 -9.48
C GLU A 323 16.67 6.39 -8.26
N LEU A 324 15.98 5.67 -7.36
CA LEU A 324 16.61 5.02 -6.21
C LEU A 324 17.62 3.93 -6.61
N ALA A 325 17.36 3.18 -7.68
CA ALA A 325 18.33 2.22 -8.22
C ALA A 325 19.60 2.94 -8.69
N SER A 326 19.45 4.06 -9.41
CA SER A 326 20.57 4.87 -9.89
C SER A 326 21.39 5.44 -8.73
N ILE A 327 20.74 5.92 -7.67
CA ILE A 327 21.42 6.44 -6.48
C ILE A 327 22.18 5.31 -5.76
N ALA A 328 21.60 4.12 -5.67
CA ALA A 328 22.28 2.97 -5.07
C ALA A 328 23.53 2.58 -5.88
N GLU A 329 23.46 2.61 -7.21
CA GLU A 329 24.61 2.36 -8.09
C GLU A 329 25.69 3.43 -7.92
N GLU A 330 25.31 4.71 -7.93
CA GLU A 330 26.23 5.84 -7.70
C GLU A 330 26.93 5.74 -6.35
N ASN A 331 26.20 5.42 -5.28
CA ASN A 331 26.77 5.21 -3.95
C ASN A 331 27.75 4.03 -3.92
N SER A 332 27.48 2.96 -4.66
CA SER A 332 28.39 1.81 -4.78
C SER A 332 29.69 2.22 -5.47
N SER A 333 29.60 2.94 -6.60
CA SER A 333 30.78 3.45 -7.31
C SER A 333 31.58 4.44 -6.48
N ALA A 334 30.91 5.37 -5.78
CA ALA A 334 31.56 6.31 -4.87
C ALA A 334 32.27 5.58 -3.72
N ALA A 335 31.68 4.52 -3.17
CA ALA A 335 32.33 3.70 -2.14
C ALA A 335 33.59 3.01 -2.68
N GLU A 336 33.57 2.48 -3.91
CA GLU A 336 34.75 1.88 -4.54
C GLU A 336 35.88 2.90 -4.78
N GLU A 337 35.53 4.12 -5.22
CA GLU A 337 36.49 5.20 -5.44
C GLU A 337 37.14 5.64 -4.12
N VAL A 338 36.35 5.86 -3.07
CA VAL A 338 36.87 6.26 -1.75
C VAL A 338 37.68 5.12 -1.12
N SER A 339 37.31 3.85 -1.33
CA SER A 339 38.10 2.71 -0.90
C SER A 339 39.47 2.70 -1.57
N SER A 340 39.53 2.99 -2.87
CA SER A 340 40.78 3.06 -3.63
C SER A 340 41.67 4.20 -3.13
N ALA A 341 41.11 5.40 -2.95
CA ALA A 341 41.82 6.54 -2.40
C ALA A 341 42.32 6.29 -0.97
N SER A 342 41.55 5.55 -0.16
CA SER A 342 41.94 5.14 1.19
C SER A 342 43.15 4.20 1.18
N GLN A 343 43.24 3.31 0.21
CA GLN A 343 44.38 2.42 0.04
C GLN A 343 45.66 3.20 -0.34
N GLU A 344 45.54 4.21 -1.19
CA GLU A 344 46.65 5.11 -1.53
C GLU A 344 47.12 5.91 -0.31
N LEU A 345 46.18 6.45 0.48
CA LEU A 345 46.50 7.17 1.72
C LEU A 345 47.17 6.27 2.76
N ALA A 346 46.74 5.01 2.90
CA ALA A 346 47.42 4.04 3.77
C ALA A 346 48.89 3.86 3.37
N SER A 347 49.13 3.66 2.07
CA SER A 347 50.48 3.48 1.52
C SER A 347 51.34 4.72 1.75
N GLY A 348 50.80 5.92 1.52
CA GLY A 348 51.50 7.18 1.78
C GLY A 348 51.82 7.39 3.26
N ALA A 349 50.93 6.96 4.17
CA ALA A 349 51.21 7.00 5.61
C ALA A 349 52.36 6.06 5.99
N GLU A 350 52.42 4.85 5.43
CA GLU A 350 53.53 3.92 5.64
C GLU A 350 54.87 4.49 5.15
N GLU A 351 54.88 5.12 3.96
CA GLU A 351 56.06 5.80 3.43
C GLU A 351 56.52 6.95 4.33
N MET A 352 55.60 7.76 4.84
CA MET A 352 55.91 8.82 5.81
C MET A 352 56.50 8.28 7.11
N ALA A 353 55.95 7.17 7.64
CA ALA A 353 56.49 6.52 8.84
C ALA A 353 57.92 6.02 8.60
N SER A 354 58.17 5.40 7.43
CA SER A 354 59.51 4.95 7.04
C SER A 354 60.49 6.13 6.93
N ALA A 355 60.10 7.20 6.25
CA ALA A 355 60.92 8.41 6.12
C ALA A 355 61.22 9.06 7.48
N ALA A 356 60.26 9.08 8.40
CA ALA A 356 60.46 9.55 9.77
C ALA A 356 61.49 8.69 10.52
N GLN A 357 61.44 7.36 10.37
CA GLN A 357 62.43 6.45 10.97
C GLN A 357 63.83 6.64 10.40
N GLU A 358 63.95 6.81 9.08
CA GLU A 358 65.23 7.09 8.41
C GLU A 358 65.83 8.42 8.87
N LEU A 359 65.01 9.48 8.99
CA LEU A 359 65.45 10.77 9.53
C LEU A 359 65.92 10.64 10.98
N ARG A 360 65.22 9.88 11.83
CA ARG A 360 65.65 9.62 13.21
C ARG A 360 67.00 8.91 13.26
N ALA A 361 67.24 7.93 12.39
CA ALA A 361 68.52 7.26 12.27
C ALA A 361 69.64 8.23 11.85
N LEU A 362 69.39 9.05 10.83
CA LEU A 362 70.34 10.07 10.36
C LEU A 362 70.66 11.12 11.43
N VAL A 363 69.65 11.51 12.22
CA VAL A 363 69.80 12.42 13.35
C VAL A 363 70.72 11.81 14.40
N ALA A 364 70.52 10.54 14.75
CA ALA A 364 71.37 9.83 15.71
C ALA A 364 72.81 9.71 15.22
N ASP A 365 73.02 9.39 13.93
CA ASP A 365 74.35 9.31 13.33
C ASP A 365 75.07 10.67 13.33
N THR A 366 74.34 11.73 12.99
CA THR A 366 74.87 13.11 12.99
C THR A 366 75.20 13.57 14.40
N GLU A 367 74.35 13.24 15.39
CA GLU A 367 74.61 13.55 16.80
C GLU A 367 75.85 12.82 17.31
N ASN A 368 76.01 11.54 16.98
CA ASN A 368 77.22 10.77 17.28
C ASN A 368 78.48 11.39 16.65
N ALA A 369 78.39 11.84 15.39
CA ALA A 369 79.49 12.51 14.71
C ALA A 369 79.86 13.86 15.36
N ILE A 370 78.86 14.66 15.74
CA ILE A 370 79.06 15.95 16.45
C ILE A 370 79.69 15.71 17.82
N ASN A 371 79.25 14.70 18.56
CA ASN A 371 79.74 14.40 19.92
C ASN A 371 81.22 13.97 19.96
N ARG A 372 81.83 13.65 18.81
CA ARG A 372 83.29 13.48 18.70
C ARG A 372 84.04 14.80 18.96
N PHE A 373 83.41 15.95 18.71
CA PHE A 373 83.98 17.26 18.97
C PHE A 373 83.57 17.76 20.37
N LYS A 374 84.56 17.99 21.22
CA LYS A 374 84.41 18.55 22.56
C LYS A 374 84.57 20.07 22.49
N LEU A 375 83.44 20.77 22.48
CA LEU A 375 83.31 22.22 22.33
C LEU A 375 83.87 23.04 23.51
#